data_AF-A0A2T4DFK2-F1
#
_entry.id   AF-A0A2T4DFK2-F1
#
_cell.length_a   1.000
_cell.length_b   1.000
_cell.length_c   1.000
_cell.angle_alpha   90.00
_cell.angle_beta   90.00
_cell.angle_gamma   90.00
#
_symmetry.space_group_name_H-M   'P 1'
#
loop_
_entity.id
_entity.type
_entity.pdbx_description
1 polymer ?
#
loop_
_entity_poly.entity_id
_entity_poly.type
_entity_poly.pdbx_seq_one_letter_code
_entity_poly.pdbx_strand_id
1 'polypeptide(L)'
;MTNTEPTSPHPLRKPLLIAEFTALAVLLASMGWFSSQTSDGQAISAGWLLIPAFASLGVFLSFIGLMYLRWVASADSGNRFKHKLIFSLLAVTLIGVWIYGIANTWFSLTAS
;
A
#
# COMPACT_ATOMS: atom_id res chain seq x y z
N MET A 1 9.48 38.73 17.58
CA MET A 1 10.30 38.04 16.55
C MET A 1 9.60 36.73 16.22
N THR A 2 9.00 36.62 15.04
CA THR A 2 8.31 35.41 14.57
C THR A 2 9.35 34.48 13.95
N ASN A 3 9.75 33.44 14.67
CA ASN A 3 10.57 32.36 14.10
C ASN A 3 9.67 31.51 13.19
N THR A 4 9.61 31.86 11.91
CA THR A 4 9.06 30.99 10.87
C THR A 4 10.17 30.04 10.47
N GLU A 5 10.43 29.01 11.29
CA GLU A 5 11.23 27.88 10.82
C GLU A 5 10.42 27.18 9.71
N PRO A 6 10.92 27.08 8.47
CA PRO A 6 10.28 26.25 7.48
C PRO A 6 10.45 24.82 7.95
N THR A 7 9.35 24.20 8.39
CA THR A 7 9.30 22.78 8.74
C THR A 7 9.51 22.00 7.45
N SER A 8 10.76 21.80 7.05
CA SER A 8 11.14 21.13 5.80
C SER A 8 10.46 19.77 5.74
N PRO A 9 9.51 19.54 4.82
CA PRO A 9 8.83 18.26 4.73
C PRO A 9 9.86 17.18 4.39
N HIS A 10 9.86 16.08 5.16
CA HIS A 10 10.80 14.97 4.99
C HIS A 10 10.87 14.56 3.50
N PRO A 11 12.06 14.46 2.88
CA PRO A 11 12.22 14.38 1.42
C PRO A 11 11.52 13.16 0.81
N LEU A 12 11.35 12.08 1.58
CA LEU A 12 10.63 10.87 1.18
C LEU A 12 9.10 11.02 1.12
N ARG A 13 8.49 12.08 1.68
CA ARG A 13 7.03 12.25 1.64
C ARG A 13 6.48 12.39 0.22
N LYS A 14 7.14 13.20 -0.61
CA LYS A 14 6.73 13.43 -2.01
C LYS A 14 6.78 12.15 -2.86
N PRO A 15 7.89 11.39 -2.91
CA PRO A 15 7.93 10.17 -3.72
C PRO A 15 6.97 9.09 -3.21
N LEU A 16 6.74 8.98 -1.90
CA LEU A 16 5.76 8.03 -1.37
C LEU A 16 4.32 8.41 -1.76
N LEU A 17 3.96 9.69 -1.73
CA LEU A 17 2.65 10.14 -2.20
C LEU A 17 2.48 9.87 -3.70
N ILE A 18 3.50 10.14 -4.51
CA ILE A 18 3.46 9.84 -5.95
C ILE A 18 3.29 8.34 -6.18
N ALA A 19 4.02 7.51 -5.46
CA ALA A 19 3.90 6.05 -5.54
C ALA A 19 2.48 5.58 -5.14
N GLU A 20 1.91 6.14 -4.07
CA GLU A 20 0.55 5.83 -3.63
C GLU A 20 -0.49 6.19 -4.68
N PHE A 21 -0.50 7.45 -5.17
CA PHE A 21 -1.48 7.90 -6.15
C PHE A 21 -1.33 7.21 -7.50
N THR A 22 -0.11 6.88 -7.89
CA THR A 22 0.16 6.11 -9.12
C THR A 22 -0.35 4.68 -8.96
N ALA A 23 -0.06 4.03 -7.83
CA ALA A 23 -0.54 2.68 -7.56
C ALA A 23 -2.08 2.63 -7.44
N LEU A 24 -2.70 3.65 -6.86
CA LEU A 24 -4.16 3.81 -6.82
C LEU A 24 -4.74 3.97 -8.23
N ALA A 25 -4.14 4.82 -9.07
CA ALA A 25 -4.59 5.00 -10.44
C ALA A 25 -4.51 3.69 -11.23
N VAL A 26 -3.41 2.94 -11.10
CA VAL A 26 -3.26 1.62 -11.73
C VAL A 26 -4.28 0.63 -11.19
N LEU A 27 -4.52 0.60 -9.88
CA LEU A 27 -5.50 -0.28 -9.26
C LEU A 27 -6.90 0.00 -9.79
N LEU A 28 -7.34 1.27 -9.77
CA LEU A 28 -8.66 1.66 -10.26
C LEU A 28 -8.83 1.38 -11.75
N ALA A 29 -7.82 1.70 -12.57
CA ALA A 29 -7.83 1.40 -13.99
C ALA A 29 -7.94 -0.13 -14.22
N SER A 30 -7.19 -0.93 -13.47
CA SER A 30 -7.24 -2.38 -13.58
C SER A 30 -8.61 -2.93 -13.20
N MET A 31 -9.23 -2.46 -12.11
CA MET A 31 -10.57 -2.90 -11.70
C MET A 31 -11.65 -2.49 -12.71
N GLY A 32 -11.57 -1.27 -13.26
CA GLY A 32 -12.49 -0.82 -14.30
C GLY A 32 -12.39 -1.66 -15.58
N TRP A 33 -11.16 -1.99 -15.98
CA TRP A 33 -10.88 -2.87 -17.12
C TRP A 33 -11.39 -4.30 -16.88
N PHE A 34 -11.07 -4.92 -15.74
CA PHE A 34 -11.57 -6.26 -15.38
C PHE A 34 -13.09 -6.32 -15.36
N SER A 35 -13.75 -5.32 -14.78
CA SER A 35 -15.22 -5.25 -14.75
C SER A 35 -15.80 -5.26 -16.16
N SER A 36 -15.17 -4.56 -17.11
CA SER A 36 -15.64 -4.52 -18.51
C SER A 36 -15.47 -5.86 -19.23
N GLN A 37 -14.38 -6.62 -19.01
CA GLN A 37 -14.23 -7.95 -19.63
C GLN A 37 -15.13 -9.02 -19.02
N THR A 38 -15.43 -8.94 -17.71
CA THR A 38 -16.38 -9.88 -17.11
C THR A 38 -17.81 -9.69 -17.63
N SER A 39 -18.17 -8.47 -18.06
CA SER A 39 -19.48 -8.19 -18.69
C SER A 39 -19.64 -8.86 -20.06
N ASP A 40 -18.55 -9.10 -20.79
CA ASP A 40 -18.54 -9.76 -22.09
C ASP A 40 -18.49 -11.30 -21.99
N GLY A 41 -18.60 -11.86 -20.76
CA GLY A 41 -18.66 -13.32 -20.53
C GLY A 41 -17.33 -14.06 -20.72
N GLN A 42 -16.22 -13.33 -20.89
CA GLN A 42 -14.91 -13.93 -21.12
C GLN A 42 -14.23 -14.32 -19.80
N ALA A 43 -13.84 -15.60 -19.67
CA ALA A 43 -13.12 -16.10 -18.51
C ALA A 43 -11.74 -15.42 -18.41
N ILE A 44 -11.55 -14.66 -17.34
CA ILE A 44 -10.32 -13.91 -17.11
C ILE A 44 -9.28 -14.87 -16.51
N SER A 45 -8.15 -15.01 -17.20
CA SER A 45 -7.03 -15.83 -16.70
C SER A 45 -6.53 -15.29 -15.35
N ALA A 46 -6.32 -16.19 -14.39
CA ALA A 46 -5.81 -15.86 -13.05
C ALA A 46 -4.50 -15.06 -13.08
N GLY A 47 -3.67 -15.21 -14.13
CA GLY A 47 -2.43 -14.45 -14.29
C GLY A 47 -2.63 -12.94 -14.43
N TRP A 48 -3.79 -12.49 -14.92
CA TRP A 48 -4.09 -11.07 -15.04
C TRP A 48 -4.28 -10.39 -13.68
N LEU A 49 -4.66 -11.13 -12.63
CA LEU A 49 -4.82 -10.60 -11.27
C LEU A 49 -3.51 -10.19 -10.60
N LEU A 50 -2.37 -10.52 -11.19
CA LEU A 50 -1.08 -10.02 -10.73
C LEU A 50 -1.02 -8.49 -10.82
N ILE A 51 -1.65 -7.87 -11.82
CA ILE A 51 -1.64 -6.41 -11.99
C ILE A 51 -2.30 -5.71 -10.78
N PRO A 52 -3.56 -6.00 -10.41
CA PRO A 52 -4.19 -5.41 -9.23
C PRO A 52 -3.50 -5.84 -7.93
N ALA A 53 -2.93 -7.06 -7.87
CA ALA A 53 -2.15 -7.49 -6.71
C ALA A 53 -0.91 -6.59 -6.49
N PHE A 54 -0.09 -6.37 -7.52
CA PHE A 54 1.08 -5.48 -7.45
C PHE A 54 0.68 -4.02 -7.22
N ALA A 55 -0.39 -3.55 -7.83
CA ALA A 55 -0.91 -2.21 -7.60
C ALA A 55 -1.32 -2.02 -6.12
N SER A 56 -2.09 -2.97 -5.56
CA SER A 56 -2.49 -2.94 -4.15
C SER A 56 -1.28 -2.97 -3.21
N LEU A 57 -0.24 -3.75 -3.54
CA LEU A 57 1.02 -3.79 -2.78
C LEU A 57 1.72 -2.42 -2.78
N GLY A 58 1.78 -1.76 -3.93
CA GLY A 58 2.37 -0.42 -4.07
C GLY A 58 1.67 0.63 -3.22
N VAL A 59 0.33 0.65 -3.24
CA VAL A 59 -0.49 1.53 -2.37
C VAL A 59 -0.19 1.23 -0.90
N PHE A 60 -0.18 -0.05 -0.56
CA PHE A 60 -0.02 -0.50 0.81
C PHE A 60 1.34 -0.16 1.41
N LEU A 61 2.43 -0.41 0.67
CA LEU A 61 3.78 -0.05 1.09
C LEU A 61 3.94 1.47 1.22
N SER A 62 3.34 2.24 0.31
CA SER A 62 3.37 3.70 0.37
C SER A 62 2.63 4.22 1.59
N PHE A 63 1.45 3.66 1.89
CA PHE A 63 0.68 3.98 3.09
C PHE A 63 1.44 3.66 4.38
N ILE A 64 2.02 2.46 4.47
CA ILE A 64 2.87 2.05 5.61
C ILE A 64 4.06 3.02 5.72
N GLY A 65 4.77 3.31 4.63
CA GLY A 65 5.90 4.23 4.64
C GLY A 65 5.54 5.64 5.09
N LEU A 66 4.41 6.20 4.64
CA LEU A 66 3.95 7.52 5.06
C LEU A 66 3.57 7.54 6.54
N MET A 67 2.93 6.47 7.01
CA MET A 67 2.62 6.29 8.43
C MET A 67 3.90 6.17 9.26
N TYR A 68 4.93 5.46 8.78
CA TYR A 68 6.24 5.38 9.44
C TYR A 68 6.90 6.76 9.56
N LEU A 69 6.96 7.51 8.46
CA LEU A 69 7.53 8.86 8.47
C LEU A 69 6.76 9.80 9.40
N ARG A 70 5.42 9.67 9.43
CA ARG A 70 4.58 10.54 10.26
C ARG A 70 4.60 10.18 11.74
N TRP A 71 4.66 8.90 12.10
CA TRP A 71 4.53 8.46 13.50
C TRP A 71 5.85 8.04 14.15
N VAL A 72 6.78 7.45 13.41
CA VAL A 72 8.05 6.96 13.97
C VAL A 72 9.18 7.97 13.74
N ALA A 73 9.35 8.45 12.51
CA ALA A 73 10.44 9.39 12.19
C ALA A 73 10.23 10.77 12.83
N SER A 74 8.97 11.16 13.06
CA SER A 74 8.61 12.42 13.71
C SER A 74 8.61 12.34 15.24
N ALA A 75 8.80 11.14 15.83
CA ALA A 75 8.79 10.95 17.27
C ALA A 75 10.15 11.30 17.90
N ASP A 76 10.09 11.95 19.07
CA ASP A 76 11.26 12.33 19.85
C ASP A 76 12.04 11.09 20.34
N SER A 77 13.35 11.25 20.50
CA SER A 77 14.33 10.17 20.65
C SER A 77 14.05 9.23 21.83
N GLY A 78 13.48 9.74 22.93
CA GLY A 78 13.17 8.95 24.14
C GLY A 78 12.03 7.94 23.97
N ASN A 79 11.11 8.13 23.02
CA ASN A 79 9.96 7.25 22.81
C ASN A 79 9.95 6.56 21.43
N ARG A 80 10.90 6.92 20.54
CA ARG A 80 11.02 6.42 19.17
C ARG A 80 11.08 4.90 19.07
N PHE A 81 11.73 4.21 20.03
CA PHE A 81 11.81 2.75 20.04
C PHE A 81 10.44 2.08 20.22
N LYS A 82 9.62 2.59 21.15
CA LYS A 82 8.26 2.07 21.38
C LYS A 82 7.36 2.29 20.15
N HIS A 83 7.42 3.47 19.55
CA HIS A 83 6.69 3.75 18.31
C HIS A 83 7.14 2.84 17.17
N LYS A 84 8.44 2.59 17.02
CA LYS A 84 8.97 1.65 16.02
C LYS A 84 8.50 0.21 16.25
N LEU A 85 8.45 -0.25 17.50
CA LEU A 85 8.03 -1.61 17.84
C LEU A 85 6.54 -1.83 17.52
N ILE A 86 5.67 -0.95 18.00
CA ILE A 86 4.22 -1.00 17.74
C ILE A 86 3.95 -0.91 16.24
N PHE A 87 4.63 0.01 15.56
CA PHE A 87 4.52 0.18 14.12
C PHE A 87 4.97 -1.08 13.36
N SER A 88 6.07 -1.71 13.78
CA SER A 88 6.56 -2.93 13.14
C SER A 88 5.57 -4.08 13.30
N LEU A 89 4.98 -4.23 14.49
CA LEU A 89 3.96 -5.26 14.72
C LEU A 89 2.75 -5.03 13.82
N LEU A 90 2.28 -3.79 13.73
CA LEU A 90 1.19 -3.39 12.85
C LEU A 90 1.53 -3.64 11.37
N ALA A 91 2.72 -3.26 10.91
CA ALA A 91 3.14 -3.46 9.53
C ALA A 91 3.21 -4.95 9.17
N VAL A 92 3.75 -5.79 10.06
CA VAL A 92 3.83 -7.24 9.85
C VAL A 92 2.44 -7.86 9.78
N THR A 93 1.51 -7.50 10.66
CA THR A 93 0.14 -8.03 10.60
C THR A 93 -0.58 -7.59 9.34
N LEU A 94 -0.42 -6.32 8.94
CA LEU A 94 -0.98 -5.79 7.71
C LEU A 94 -0.45 -6.56 6.48
N ILE A 95 0.87 -6.75 6.38
CA ILE A 95 1.48 -7.53 5.30
C ILE A 95 0.99 -8.98 5.32
N GLY A 96 0.87 -9.58 6.50
CA GLY A 96 0.34 -10.93 6.65
C GLY A 96 -1.09 -11.08 6.11
N VAL A 97 -1.98 -10.16 6.46
CA VAL A 97 -3.35 -10.15 5.94
C VAL A 97 -3.38 -9.94 4.42
N TRP A 98 -2.52 -9.07 3.89
CA TRP A 98 -2.38 -8.87 2.45
C TRP A 98 -1.94 -10.15 1.73
N ILE A 99 -0.88 -10.82 2.20
CA ILE A 99 -0.40 -12.10 1.63
C ILE A 99 -1.52 -13.15 1.67
N TYR A 100 -2.21 -13.26 2.81
CA TYR A 100 -3.32 -14.19 2.97
C TYR A 100 -4.43 -13.93 1.96
N GLY A 101 -4.79 -12.66 1.75
CA GLY A 101 -5.79 -12.27 0.74
C GLY A 101 -5.41 -12.70 -0.67
N ILE A 102 -4.18 -12.40 -1.11
CA ILE A 102 -3.69 -12.76 -2.45
C ILE A 102 -3.62 -14.28 -2.63
N ALA A 103 -3.08 -15.01 -1.63
CA ALA A 103 -3.00 -16.47 -1.68
C ALA A 103 -4.39 -17.11 -1.73
N ASN A 104 -5.34 -16.63 -0.91
CA ASN A 104 -6.70 -17.13 -0.92
C ASN A 104 -7.40 -16.89 -2.26
N THR A 105 -7.27 -15.69 -2.84
CA THR A 105 -7.78 -15.39 -4.18
C THR A 105 -7.20 -16.34 -5.22
N TRP A 106 -5.90 -16.62 -5.16
CA TRP A 106 -5.24 -17.54 -6.10
C TRP A 106 -5.76 -18.98 -5.97
N PHE A 107 -5.90 -19.47 -4.73
CA PHE A 107 -6.46 -20.79 -4.46
C PHE A 107 -7.91 -20.89 -4.91
N SER A 108 -8.76 -19.88 -4.66
CA SER A 108 -10.16 -19.88 -5.11
C SER A 108 -10.32 -19.98 -6.63
N LEU A 109 -9.35 -19.49 -7.39
CA LEU A 109 -9.37 -19.50 -8.86
C LEU A 109 -8.73 -20.74 -9.48
N THR A 110 -7.89 -21.46 -8.72
CA THR A 110 -7.23 -22.69 -9.17
C THR A 110 -7.95 -23.95 -8.67
N ALA A 111 -8.73 -23.83 -7.59
CA ALA A 111 -9.55 -24.91 -7.03
C ALA A 111 -10.91 -25.07 -7.74
N SER A 112 -11.18 -24.25 -8.76
CA SER A 112 -12.36 -24.32 -9.65
C SER A 112 -12.09 -25.18 -10.88
#